data_AF-A0A1G2XCG0-F1
#
_entry.id   AF-A0A1G2XCG0-F1
#
_cell.length_a   1.000
_cell.length_b   1.000
_cell.length_c   1.000
_cell.angle_alpha   90.00
_cell.angle_beta   90.00
_cell.angle_gamma   90.00
#
_symmetry.space_group_name_H-M   'P 1'
#
loop_
_entity.id
_entity.type
_entity.pdbx_description
1 polymer ?
#
loop_
_entity_poly.entity_id
_entity_poly.type
_entity_poly.pdbx_seq_one_letter_code
_entity_poly.pdbx_strand_id
1 'polypeptide(L)'
;METLNRKISVVEPVGPAIEQVKQMLFKPFDLGKWFIIGFCAWLAGLCYQTTAGLNYISSFDKSKIPPEVIEYCKNHIILIGSVIFVMIVISVTVSVLLTWLSSRGKFMFLDCVIKNKADIAEPWRNFKKQANSLFLFRLVLLLSTVVVILPFAGLCLYSIHLFNIAVKIMILTAGMSGVVLIAMAAATIQTLTYDFVMPIMYINKINALAAWKIFWPVFWQNFWKISLLYFLFKAVLAMAIGAIVLFVFCAGCCLCCISAVIFIPYINAVVMLPVLSFYRLYPLFYFRQYGAEFDVFAVKS
;
A
#
# COMPACT_ATOMS: atom_id res chain seq x y z
N MET A 1 -22.93 -29.63 14.63
CA MET A 1 -21.75 -30.29 14.04
C MET A 1 -22.02 -30.46 12.56
N GLU A 2 -21.58 -29.50 11.75
CA GLU A 2 -21.47 -29.68 10.31
C GLU A 2 -20.21 -28.91 9.90
N THR A 3 -19.06 -29.48 10.27
CA THR A 3 -17.76 -29.05 9.75
C THR A 3 -17.71 -29.47 8.29
N LEU A 4 -18.42 -28.74 7.43
CA LEU A 4 -18.15 -28.78 6.01
C LEU A 4 -16.67 -28.46 5.88
N ASN A 5 -15.89 -29.45 5.49
CA ASN A 5 -14.49 -29.33 5.11
C ASN A 5 -14.47 -28.48 3.83
N ARG A 6 -14.77 -27.18 3.96
CA ARG A 6 -14.65 -26.19 2.89
C ARG A 6 -13.17 -26.13 2.60
N LYS A 7 -12.75 -26.82 1.54
CA LYS A 7 -11.40 -26.73 1.02
C LYS A 7 -11.13 -25.27 0.71
N ILE A 8 -10.31 -24.63 1.54
CA ILE A 8 -9.90 -23.24 1.34
C ILE A 8 -9.23 -23.16 -0.03
N SER A 9 -9.84 -22.40 -0.93
CA SER A 9 -9.43 -22.29 -2.33
C SER A 9 -9.10 -20.84 -2.64
N VAL A 10 -7.92 -20.61 -3.24
CA VAL A 10 -7.50 -19.26 -3.68
C VAL A 10 -8.17 -18.81 -4.97
N VAL A 11 -8.71 -19.74 -5.76
CA VAL A 11 -9.33 -19.46 -7.06
C VAL A 11 -10.82 -19.14 -6.93
N GLU A 12 -11.51 -19.80 -6.00
CA GLU A 12 -12.95 -19.63 -5.77
C GLU A 12 -13.37 -18.15 -5.53
N PRO A 13 -12.62 -17.32 -4.79
CA PRO A 13 -12.93 -15.90 -4.58
C PRO A 13 -12.89 -15.04 -5.84
N VAL A 14 -12.20 -15.46 -6.90
CA VAL A 14 -12.00 -14.66 -8.12
C VAL A 14 -13.32 -14.42 -8.85
N GLY A 15 -14.16 -15.45 -8.98
CA GLY A 15 -15.46 -15.36 -9.65
C GLY A 15 -16.42 -14.37 -8.97
N PRO A 16 -16.72 -14.55 -7.67
CA PRO A 16 -17.54 -13.62 -6.90
C PRO A 16 -16.97 -12.19 -6.87
N ALA A 17 -15.65 -12.03 -6.80
CA ALA A 17 -15.03 -10.71 -6.84
C ALA A 17 -15.27 -10.00 -8.18
N ILE A 18 -15.10 -10.70 -9.31
CA ILE A 18 -15.37 -10.13 -10.64
C ILE A 18 -16.86 -9.79 -10.79
N GLU A 19 -17.75 -10.66 -10.33
CA GLU A 19 -19.20 -10.41 -10.41
C GLU A 19 -19.61 -9.20 -9.57
N GLN A 20 -19.06 -9.04 -8.37
CA GLN A 20 -19.30 -7.88 -7.53
C GLN A 20 -18.76 -6.59 -8.19
N VAL A 21 -17.58 -6.62 -8.82
CA VAL A 21 -17.07 -5.47 -9.61
C VAL A 21 -18.03 -5.13 -10.74
N LYS A 22 -18.56 -6.15 -11.44
CA LYS A 22 -19.52 -5.96 -12.54
C LYS A 22 -20.81 -5.30 -12.07
N GLN A 23 -21.37 -5.81 -10.97
CA GLN A 23 -22.58 -5.27 -10.36
C GLN A 23 -22.36 -3.85 -9.82
N MET A 24 -21.18 -3.58 -9.27
CA MET A 24 -20.90 -2.30 -8.66
C MET A 24 -20.68 -1.18 -9.67
N LEU A 25 -19.93 -1.48 -10.74
CA LEU A 25 -19.45 -0.48 -11.69
C LEU A 25 -20.27 -0.39 -12.97
N PHE A 26 -20.88 -1.50 -13.41
CA PHE A 26 -21.53 -1.57 -14.72
C PHE A 26 -23.06 -1.81 -14.64
N LYS A 27 -23.65 -2.06 -13.46
CA LYS A 27 -25.09 -2.35 -13.31
C LYS A 27 -25.74 -1.71 -12.05
N PRO A 28 -26.35 -0.51 -12.15
CA PRO A 28 -26.37 0.40 -13.30
C PRO A 28 -25.06 1.15 -13.46
N PHE A 29 -24.70 1.48 -14.71
CA PHE A 29 -23.56 2.36 -14.98
C PHE A 29 -23.94 3.81 -14.67
N ASP A 30 -23.23 4.42 -13.73
CA ASP A 30 -23.40 5.82 -13.31
C ASP A 30 -22.02 6.48 -13.25
N LEU A 31 -21.83 7.51 -14.08
CA LEU A 31 -20.56 8.25 -14.16
C LEU A 31 -20.22 8.99 -12.87
N GLY A 32 -21.22 9.59 -12.21
CA GLY A 32 -21.00 10.31 -10.95
C GLY A 32 -20.52 9.35 -9.86
N LYS A 33 -21.18 8.19 -9.74
CA LYS A 33 -20.75 7.10 -8.86
C LYS A 33 -19.34 6.62 -9.22
N TRP A 34 -19.03 6.48 -10.51
CA TRP A 34 -17.71 6.05 -10.96
C TRP A 34 -16.60 7.01 -10.50
N PHE A 35 -16.78 8.32 -10.68
CA PHE A 35 -15.79 9.33 -10.26
C PHE A 35 -15.66 9.43 -8.73
N ILE A 36 -16.76 9.27 -7.98
CA ILE A 36 -16.75 9.27 -6.51
C ILE A 36 -15.99 8.05 -5.95
N ILE A 37 -16.24 6.86 -6.49
CA ILE A 37 -15.54 5.65 -6.07
C ILE A 37 -14.08 5.73 -6.54
N GLY A 38 -13.83 6.26 -7.74
CA GLY A 38 -12.48 6.57 -8.23
C GLY A 38 -11.72 7.54 -7.32
N PHE A 39 -12.39 8.56 -6.79
CA PHE A 39 -11.82 9.45 -5.77
C PHE A 39 -11.47 8.70 -4.48
N CYS A 40 -12.36 7.84 -3.98
CA CYS A 40 -12.07 7.02 -2.81
C CYS A 40 -10.88 6.06 -3.05
N ALA A 41 -10.80 5.47 -4.25
CA ALA A 41 -9.72 4.58 -4.65
C ALA A 41 -8.37 5.32 -4.76
N TRP A 42 -8.37 6.50 -5.39
CA TRP A 42 -7.21 7.39 -5.46
C TRP A 42 -6.73 7.80 -4.06
N LEU A 43 -7.66 8.25 -3.21
CA LEU A 43 -7.39 8.65 -1.83
C LEU A 43 -6.74 7.50 -1.05
N ALA A 44 -7.28 6.28 -1.19
CA ALA A 44 -6.74 5.08 -0.58
C ALA A 44 -5.29 4.76 -1.06
N GLY A 45 -4.98 5.08 -2.32
CA GLY A 45 -3.71 4.80 -2.99
C GLY A 45 -2.58 5.82 -2.78
N LEU A 46 -2.85 7.03 -2.25
CA LEU A 46 -1.90 8.15 -2.13
C LEU A 46 -0.53 7.83 -1.50
N CYS A 47 -0.46 6.78 -0.67
CA CYS A 47 0.72 6.43 0.11
C CYS A 47 1.32 5.06 -0.28
N TYR A 48 0.86 4.43 -1.37
CA TYR A 48 1.34 3.10 -1.81
C TYR A 48 2.56 3.17 -2.75
N GLN A 49 2.96 4.37 -3.20
CA GLN A 49 4.00 4.59 -4.21
C GLN A 49 5.35 5.12 -3.70
N THR A 50 5.57 5.13 -2.38
CA THR A 50 6.75 5.80 -1.80
C THR A 50 8.09 5.08 -2.07
N THR A 51 8.09 3.87 -2.64
CA THR A 51 9.33 3.10 -2.91
C THR A 51 10.04 3.50 -4.21
N ALA A 52 9.39 4.21 -5.13
CA ALA A 52 9.97 4.53 -6.45
C ALA A 52 10.96 5.72 -6.44
N GLY A 53 11.00 6.50 -5.36
CA GLY A 53 11.81 7.74 -5.29
C GLY A 53 13.31 7.52 -5.01
N LEU A 54 13.72 6.35 -4.52
CA LEU A 54 15.13 6.11 -4.13
C LEU A 54 16.06 5.85 -5.33
N ASN A 55 15.50 5.55 -6.51
CA ASN A 55 16.28 5.31 -7.72
C ASN A 55 16.86 6.59 -8.36
N TYR A 56 16.37 7.78 -7.98
CA TYR A 56 16.90 9.04 -8.51
C TYR A 56 18.17 9.52 -7.80
N ILE A 57 18.42 9.05 -6.57
CA ILE A 57 19.59 9.45 -5.77
C ILE A 57 20.88 8.78 -6.29
N SER A 58 20.77 7.57 -6.86
CA SER A 58 21.92 6.78 -7.32
C SER A 58 22.58 7.31 -8.60
N SER A 59 21.95 8.26 -9.31
CA SER A 59 22.47 8.82 -10.57
C SER A 59 23.17 10.19 -10.40
N PHE A 60 23.44 10.61 -9.17
CA PHE A 60 24.08 11.91 -8.90
C PHE A 60 25.60 11.82 -9.12
N ASP A 61 26.05 12.25 -10.30
CA ASP A 61 27.46 12.30 -10.64
C ASP A 61 28.13 13.57 -10.07
N LYS A 62 28.90 13.39 -9.00
CA LYS A 62 29.62 14.46 -8.32
C LYS A 62 30.65 15.16 -9.22
N SER A 63 31.15 14.49 -10.26
CA SER A 63 32.15 15.06 -11.17
C SER A 63 31.59 16.14 -12.09
N LYS A 64 30.26 16.21 -12.24
CA LYS A 64 29.56 17.20 -13.07
C LYS A 64 29.19 18.48 -12.32
N ILE A 65 29.54 18.58 -11.03
CA ILE A 65 29.21 19.76 -10.23
C ILE A 65 30.30 20.81 -10.45
N PRO A 66 29.96 22.01 -10.95
CA PRO A 66 30.92 23.09 -11.11
C PRO A 66 31.57 23.45 -9.76
N PRO A 67 32.88 23.74 -9.71
CA PRO A 67 33.58 24.07 -8.47
C PRO A 67 33.00 25.32 -7.78
N GLU A 68 32.47 26.26 -8.56
CA GLU A 68 31.77 27.46 -8.07
C GLU A 68 30.56 27.13 -7.18
N VAL A 69 29.81 26.07 -7.54
CA VAL A 69 28.64 25.62 -6.76
C VAL A 69 29.09 24.99 -5.44
N ILE A 70 30.23 24.30 -5.43
CA ILE A 70 30.81 23.71 -4.22
C ILE A 70 31.29 24.81 -3.27
N GLU A 71 31.91 25.85 -3.80
CA GLU A 71 32.40 27.00 -3.03
C GLU A 71 31.25 27.83 -2.46
N TYR A 72 30.20 28.08 -3.26
CA TYR A 72 28.95 28.70 -2.79
C TYR A 72 28.29 27.88 -1.67
N CYS A 73 28.25 26.54 -1.82
CA CYS A 73 27.72 25.65 -0.78
C CYS A 73 28.48 25.74 0.54
N LYS A 74 29.81 25.87 0.48
CA LYS A 74 30.66 26.01 1.68
C LYS A 74 30.44 27.36 2.35
N ASN A 75 30.36 28.44 1.58
CA ASN A 75 30.19 29.80 2.11
C ASN A 75 28.78 30.04 2.67
N HIS A 76 27.76 29.33 2.17
CA HIS A 76 26.37 29.45 2.61
C HIS A 76 25.81 28.20 3.30
N ILE A 77 26.67 27.44 3.98
CA ILE A 77 26.28 26.14 4.57
C ILE A 77 25.13 26.24 5.57
N ILE A 78 25.06 27.33 6.34
CA ILE A 78 23.99 27.58 7.32
C ILE A 78 22.67 27.86 6.60
N LEU A 79 22.69 28.67 5.54
CA LEU A 79 21.50 29.00 4.75
C LEU A 79 20.97 27.75 4.03
N ILE A 80 21.84 27.02 3.34
CA ILE A 80 21.47 25.79 2.63
C ILE A 80 20.98 24.73 3.62
N GLY A 81 21.67 24.58 4.75
CA GLY A 81 21.25 23.69 5.84
C GLY A 81 19.86 24.03 6.37
N SER A 82 19.56 25.32 6.56
CA SER A 82 18.25 25.77 7.01
C SER A 82 17.14 25.50 5.98
N VAL A 83 17.40 25.73 4.68
CA VAL A 83 16.44 25.44 3.60
C VAL A 83 16.19 23.95 3.48
N ILE A 84 17.23 23.11 3.52
CA ILE A 84 17.08 21.65 3.50
C ILE A 84 16.28 21.18 4.71
N PHE A 85 16.56 21.70 5.90
CA PHE A 85 15.81 21.36 7.10
C PHE A 85 14.33 21.71 6.96
N VAL A 86 14.00 22.91 6.51
CA VAL A 86 12.60 23.33 6.25
C VAL A 86 11.93 22.42 5.22
N MET A 87 12.62 22.09 4.12
CA MET A 87 12.09 21.18 3.09
C MET A 87 11.82 19.77 3.63
N ILE A 88 12.71 19.24 4.48
CA ILE A 88 12.51 17.94 5.14
C ILE A 88 11.30 18.00 6.07
N VAL A 89 11.17 19.04 6.90
CA VAL A 89 10.04 19.22 7.82
C VAL A 89 8.71 19.30 7.06
N ILE A 90 8.66 20.06 5.96
CA ILE A 90 7.49 20.15 5.09
C ILE A 90 7.18 18.77 4.48
N SER A 91 8.19 18.09 3.91
CA SER A 91 8.02 16.78 3.29
C SER A 91 7.49 15.73 4.26
N VAL A 92 8.02 15.70 5.50
CA VAL A 92 7.55 14.80 6.56
C VAL A 92 6.12 15.14 6.95
N THR A 93 5.81 16.42 7.15
CA THR A 93 4.46 16.87 7.51
C THR A 93 3.44 16.47 6.45
N VAL A 94 3.74 16.74 5.18
CA VAL A 94 2.89 16.34 4.04
C VAL A 94 2.74 14.82 3.98
N SER A 95 3.83 14.06 4.16
CA SER A 95 3.80 12.59 4.14
C SER A 95 2.91 12.01 5.24
N VAL A 96 2.96 12.58 6.45
CA VAL A 96 2.11 12.19 7.58
C VAL A 96 0.64 12.51 7.28
N LEU A 97 0.36 13.71 6.76
CA LEU A 97 -0.99 14.11 6.35
C LEU A 97 -1.57 13.21 5.25
N LEU A 98 -0.77 12.90 4.22
CA LEU A 98 -1.15 11.99 3.14
C LEU A 98 -1.37 10.56 3.66
N THR A 99 -0.59 10.10 4.63
CA THR A 99 -0.78 8.78 5.26
C THR A 99 -2.09 8.73 6.06
N TRP A 100 -2.41 9.81 6.78
CA TRP A 100 -3.66 9.95 7.52
C TRP A 100 -4.86 9.95 6.57
N LEU A 101 -4.80 10.76 5.52
CA LEU A 101 -5.83 10.86 4.49
C LEU A 101 -5.99 9.55 3.71
N SER A 102 -4.90 8.84 3.41
CA SER A 102 -4.93 7.51 2.79
C SER A 102 -5.61 6.47 3.68
N SER A 103 -5.38 6.52 4.99
CA SER A 103 -6.03 5.62 5.95
C SER A 103 -7.55 5.85 6.01
N ARG A 104 -7.98 7.10 5.83
CA ARG A 104 -9.40 7.48 5.71
C ARG A 104 -10.01 6.97 4.40
N GLY A 105 -9.34 7.24 3.28
CA GLY A 105 -9.79 6.80 1.96
C GLY A 105 -9.98 5.30 1.85
N LYS A 106 -9.15 4.50 2.55
CA LYS A 106 -9.30 3.04 2.59
C LYS A 106 -10.63 2.56 3.17
N PHE A 107 -11.12 3.21 4.23
CA PHE A 107 -12.42 2.85 4.82
C PHE A 107 -13.59 3.34 3.96
N MET A 108 -13.50 4.52 3.34
CA MET A 108 -14.51 4.96 2.36
C MET A 108 -14.58 4.02 1.17
N PHE A 109 -13.43 3.69 0.57
CA PHE A 109 -13.38 2.81 -0.57
C PHE A 109 -13.92 1.42 -0.21
N LEU A 110 -13.59 0.89 0.98
CA LEU A 110 -14.16 -0.36 1.47
C LEU A 110 -15.69 -0.28 1.62
N ASP A 111 -16.23 0.78 2.22
CA ASP A 111 -17.68 0.96 2.40
C ASP A 111 -18.41 1.09 1.05
N CYS A 112 -17.86 1.87 0.11
CA CYS A 112 -18.39 2.00 -1.25
C CYS A 112 -18.43 0.66 -2.00
N VAL A 113 -17.38 -0.15 -1.85
CA VAL A 113 -17.24 -1.45 -2.50
C VAL A 113 -18.19 -2.49 -1.92
N ILE A 114 -18.38 -2.49 -0.60
CA ILE A 114 -19.29 -3.45 0.07
C ILE A 114 -20.75 -3.08 -0.16
N LYS A 115 -21.13 -1.82 0.06
CA LYS A 115 -22.53 -1.38 0.01
C LYS A 115 -23.01 -1.02 -1.38
N ASN A 116 -22.11 -0.96 -2.36
CA ASN A 116 -22.41 -0.50 -3.70
C ASN A 116 -22.99 0.94 -3.76
N LYS A 117 -22.58 1.79 -2.81
CA LYS A 117 -23.07 3.18 -2.64
C LYS A 117 -21.94 4.19 -2.83
N ALA A 118 -22.27 5.34 -3.42
CA ALA A 118 -21.33 6.42 -3.71
C ALA A 118 -21.35 7.52 -2.62
N ASP A 119 -21.28 7.13 -1.35
CA ASP A 119 -21.41 8.07 -0.23
C ASP A 119 -20.05 8.34 0.43
N ILE A 120 -19.65 9.61 0.46
CA ILE A 120 -18.36 10.02 1.06
C ILE A 120 -18.56 10.47 2.53
N ALA A 121 -19.63 11.22 2.80
CA ALA A 121 -19.81 11.92 4.07
C ALA A 121 -20.09 10.98 5.25
N GLU A 122 -20.94 9.95 5.04
CA GLU A 122 -21.31 9.02 6.09
C GLU A 122 -20.12 8.13 6.52
N PRO A 123 -19.37 7.46 5.61
CA PRO A 123 -18.21 6.68 6.01
C PRO A 123 -17.10 7.53 6.62
N TRP A 124 -16.92 8.77 6.16
CA TRP A 124 -15.94 9.70 6.72
C TRP A 124 -16.17 9.99 8.21
N ARG A 125 -17.43 10.18 8.62
CA ARG A 125 -17.80 10.43 10.02
C ARG A 125 -17.79 9.15 10.84
N ASN A 126 -18.38 8.07 10.31
CA ASN A 126 -18.60 6.84 11.07
C ASN A 126 -17.32 6.05 11.36
N PHE A 127 -16.34 6.09 10.45
CA PHE A 127 -15.07 5.36 10.61
C PHE A 127 -13.94 6.21 11.20
N LYS A 128 -14.26 7.33 11.88
CA LYS A 128 -13.25 8.27 12.38
C LYS A 128 -12.26 7.64 13.35
N LYS A 129 -12.76 6.81 14.26
CA LYS A 129 -11.95 6.16 15.29
C LYS A 129 -11.07 5.06 14.69
N GLN A 130 -11.63 4.26 13.79
CA GLN A 130 -11.00 3.12 13.15
C GLN A 130 -9.90 3.57 12.18
N ALA A 131 -10.17 4.59 11.35
CA ALA A 131 -9.18 5.18 10.46
C ALA A 131 -8.01 5.82 11.22
N ASN A 132 -8.27 6.49 12.34
CA ASN A 132 -7.21 7.04 13.20
C ASN A 132 -6.36 5.94 13.83
N SER A 133 -6.98 4.84 14.28
CA SER A 133 -6.24 3.69 14.81
C SER A 133 -5.38 3.00 13.75
N LEU A 134 -5.89 2.88 12.51
CA LEU A 134 -5.12 2.34 11.38
C LEU A 134 -3.95 3.26 11.00
N PHE A 135 -4.18 4.57 10.98
CA PHE A 135 -3.12 5.57 10.76
C PHE A 135 -2.01 5.45 11.81
N LEU A 136 -2.38 5.39 13.09
CA LEU A 136 -1.40 5.26 14.19
C LEU A 136 -0.62 3.95 14.06
N PHE A 137 -1.28 2.84 13.75
CA PHE A 137 -0.61 1.55 13.53
C PHE A 137 0.40 1.63 12.37
N ARG A 138 0.03 2.25 11.25
CA ARG A 138 0.93 2.47 10.11
C ARG A 138 2.11 3.35 10.47
N LEU A 139 1.88 4.42 11.22
CA LEU A 139 2.91 5.35 11.64
C LEU A 139 3.91 4.65 12.58
N VAL A 140 3.42 3.88 13.55
CA VAL A 140 4.26 3.09 14.46
C VAL A 140 5.07 2.04 13.68
N LEU A 141 4.47 1.35 12.71
CA LEU A 141 5.17 0.37 11.87
C LEU A 141 6.25 1.03 10.99
N LEU A 142 5.97 2.22 10.46
CA LEU A 142 6.95 2.99 9.69
C LEU A 142 8.11 3.43 10.58
N LEU A 143 7.81 4.02 11.74
CA LEU A 143 8.81 4.49 12.69
C LEU A 143 9.66 3.34 13.22
N SER A 144 9.06 2.19 13.57
CA SER A 144 9.80 1.02 14.01
C SER A 144 10.74 0.50 12.91
N THR A 145 10.28 0.48 11.66
CA THR A 145 11.10 0.10 10.51
C THR A 145 12.28 1.05 10.33
N VAL A 146 12.06 2.36 10.40
CA VAL A 146 13.12 3.39 10.29
C VAL A 146 14.12 3.29 11.45
N VAL A 147 13.64 3.11 12.68
CA VAL A 147 14.47 2.97 13.89
C VAL A 147 15.36 1.73 13.82
N VAL A 148 14.95 0.66 13.15
CA VAL A 148 15.79 -0.54 12.94
C VAL A 148 16.76 -0.35 11.78
N ILE A 149 16.30 0.24 10.66
CA ILE A 149 17.12 0.39 9.44
C ILE A 149 18.23 1.43 9.64
N LEU A 150 17.97 2.57 10.26
CA LEU A 150 18.95 3.65 10.42
C LEU A 150 20.24 3.22 11.15
N PRO A 151 20.20 2.62 12.36
CA PRO A 151 21.41 2.18 13.04
C PRO A 151 22.09 1.05 12.29
N PHE A 152 21.32 0.13 11.69
CA PHE A 152 21.89 -0.97 10.90
C PHE A 152 22.65 -0.44 9.67
N ALA A 153 22.05 0.49 8.93
CA ALA A 153 22.69 1.17 7.81
C ALA A 153 23.90 2.01 8.27
N GLY A 154 23.79 2.70 9.41
CA GLY A 154 24.89 3.46 10.01
C GLY A 154 26.09 2.58 10.37
N LEU A 155 25.86 1.40 10.96
CA LEU A 155 26.91 0.42 11.24
C LEU A 155 27.56 -0.11 9.97
N CYS A 156 26.77 -0.41 8.93
CA CYS A 156 27.29 -0.81 7.62
C CYS A 156 28.16 0.30 7.00
N LEU A 157 27.74 1.57 7.06
CA LEU A 157 28.52 2.69 6.56
C LEU A 157 29.79 2.94 7.38
N TYR A 158 29.71 2.85 8.71
CA TYR A 158 30.87 3.01 9.59
C TYR A 158 31.94 1.93 9.34
N SER A 159 31.52 0.69 9.07
CA SER A 159 32.43 -0.42 8.76
C SER A 159 33.31 -0.17 7.52
N ILE A 160 32.91 0.75 6.63
CA ILE A 160 33.68 1.14 5.43
C ILE A 160 35.03 1.78 5.82
N HIS A 161 35.14 2.41 6.99
CA HIS A 161 36.38 3.04 7.43
C HIS A 161 37.34 2.08 8.13
N LEU A 162 36.84 0.94 8.62
CA LEU A 162 37.61 0.03 9.49
C LEU A 162 38.25 -1.16 8.77
N PHE A 163 37.67 -1.60 7.65
CA PHE A 163 38.04 -2.88 7.03
C PHE A 163 38.65 -2.73 5.63
N ASN A 164 39.28 -3.80 5.13
CA ASN A 164 39.80 -3.88 3.76
C ASN A 164 38.69 -4.03 2.72
N ILE A 165 38.98 -3.71 1.45
CA ILE A 165 38.00 -3.61 0.37
C ILE A 165 37.12 -4.86 0.20
N ALA A 166 37.69 -6.06 0.32
CA ALA A 166 36.96 -7.32 0.22
C ALA A 166 35.88 -7.45 1.33
N VAL A 167 36.23 -7.08 2.55
CA VAL A 167 35.32 -7.12 3.72
C VAL A 167 34.25 -6.03 3.61
N LYS A 168 34.59 -4.84 3.07
CA LYS A 168 33.60 -3.78 2.83
C LYS A 168 32.48 -4.23 1.88
N ILE A 169 32.84 -4.90 0.79
CA ILE A 169 31.85 -5.40 -0.19
C ILE A 169 30.96 -6.46 0.47
N MET A 170 31.53 -7.38 1.26
CA MET A 170 30.75 -8.38 2.00
C MET A 170 29.79 -7.75 3.01
N ILE A 171 30.23 -6.76 3.80
CA ILE A 171 29.37 -6.09 4.78
C ILE A 171 28.28 -5.26 4.10
N LEU A 172 28.58 -4.57 3.00
CA LEU A 172 27.60 -3.78 2.26
C LEU A 172 26.53 -4.65 1.60
N THR A 173 26.94 -5.78 1.01
CA THR A 173 26.01 -6.73 0.39
C THR A 173 25.14 -7.44 1.43
N ALA A 174 25.72 -7.89 2.55
CA ALA A 174 24.97 -8.46 3.67
C ALA A 174 24.07 -7.43 4.38
N GLY A 175 24.54 -6.19 4.50
CA GLY A 175 23.76 -5.09 5.05
C GLY A 175 22.57 -4.74 4.17
N MET A 176 22.77 -4.64 2.85
CA MET A 176 21.68 -4.39 1.93
C MET A 176 20.64 -5.51 1.95
N SER A 177 21.07 -6.78 1.97
CA SER A 177 20.12 -7.90 2.07
C SER A 177 19.34 -7.87 3.38
N GLY A 178 19.98 -7.53 4.51
CA GLY A 178 19.30 -7.33 5.80
C GLY A 178 18.24 -6.22 5.75
N VAL A 179 18.56 -5.05 5.18
CA VAL A 179 17.61 -3.95 5.01
C VAL A 179 16.42 -4.36 4.14
N VAL A 180 16.68 -5.06 3.03
CA VAL A 180 15.63 -5.57 2.14
C VAL A 180 14.72 -6.55 2.88
N LEU A 181 15.27 -7.46 3.69
CA LEU A 181 14.46 -8.41 4.48
C LEU A 181 13.56 -7.71 5.50
N ILE A 182 14.10 -6.71 6.22
CA ILE A 182 13.33 -5.92 7.18
C ILE A 182 12.20 -5.15 6.47
N ALA A 183 12.50 -4.51 5.34
CA ALA A 183 11.51 -3.80 4.53
C ALA A 183 10.43 -4.74 4.01
N MET A 184 10.80 -5.95 3.56
CA MET A 184 9.87 -6.97 3.09
C MET A 184 8.96 -7.49 4.21
N ALA A 185 9.48 -7.68 5.42
CA ALA A 185 8.68 -8.03 6.58
C ALA A 185 7.66 -6.93 6.93
N ALA A 186 8.09 -5.67 6.95
CA ALA A 186 7.20 -4.53 7.20
C ALA A 186 6.10 -4.40 6.12
N ALA A 187 6.44 -4.59 4.85
CA ALA A 187 5.49 -4.60 3.74
C ALA A 187 4.47 -5.75 3.86
N THR A 188 4.91 -6.92 4.33
CA THR A 188 4.05 -8.08 4.57
C THR A 188 3.04 -7.79 5.68
N ILE A 189 3.51 -7.28 6.83
CA ILE A 189 2.64 -6.88 7.95
C ILE A 189 1.63 -5.81 7.49
N GLN A 190 2.09 -4.84 6.71
CA GLN A 190 1.22 -3.80 6.16
C GLN A 190 0.15 -4.39 5.22
N THR A 191 0.53 -5.33 4.35
CA THR A 191 -0.39 -6.02 3.45
C THR A 191 -1.45 -6.81 4.21
N LEU A 192 -1.03 -7.62 5.20
CA LEU A 192 -1.93 -8.37 6.07
C LEU A 192 -2.89 -7.44 6.83
N THR A 193 -2.40 -6.28 7.28
CA THR A 193 -3.23 -5.29 7.95
C THR A 193 -4.35 -4.77 7.05
N TYR A 194 -4.07 -4.48 5.78
CA TYR A 194 -5.09 -3.98 4.86
C TYR A 194 -6.04 -5.06 4.36
N ASP A 195 -5.50 -6.25 4.06
CA ASP A 195 -6.25 -7.31 3.42
C ASP A 195 -7.18 -8.02 4.43
N PHE A 196 -6.72 -8.22 5.67
CA PHE A 196 -7.44 -9.04 6.67
C PHE A 196 -7.85 -8.27 7.92
N VAL A 197 -6.96 -7.46 8.48
CA VAL A 197 -7.25 -6.75 9.74
C VAL A 197 -8.24 -5.61 9.53
N MET A 198 -8.14 -4.86 8.42
CA MET A 198 -9.07 -3.77 8.13
C MET A 198 -10.53 -4.24 7.99
N PRO A 199 -10.85 -5.37 7.31
CA PRO A 199 -12.19 -5.97 7.35
C PRO A 199 -12.71 -6.25 8.77
N ILE A 200 -11.87 -6.82 9.65
CA ILE A 200 -12.26 -7.08 11.04
C ILE A 200 -12.56 -5.76 11.78
N MET A 201 -11.77 -4.72 11.55
CA MET A 201 -12.03 -3.38 12.09
C MET A 201 -13.33 -2.78 11.55
N TYR A 202 -13.67 -3.06 10.29
CA TYR A 202 -14.87 -2.57 9.64
C TYR A 202 -16.14 -3.21 10.24
N ILE A 203 -16.15 -4.54 10.40
CA ILE A 203 -17.27 -5.30 10.97
C ILE A 203 -17.47 -4.95 12.45
N ASN A 204 -16.42 -5.11 13.26
CA ASN A 204 -16.53 -5.04 14.72
C ASN A 204 -16.37 -3.61 15.28
N LYS A 205 -16.06 -2.62 14.43
CA LYS A 205 -15.82 -1.22 14.82
C LYS A 205 -14.74 -1.04 15.89
N ILE A 206 -13.78 -1.96 15.96
CA ILE A 206 -12.68 -1.97 16.94
C ILE A 206 -11.39 -1.32 16.40
N ASN A 207 -10.43 -1.10 17.29
CA ASN A 207 -9.10 -0.57 16.97
C ASN A 207 -8.22 -1.63 16.25
N ALA A 208 -7.18 -1.18 15.55
CA ALA A 208 -6.28 -2.03 14.77
C ALA A 208 -5.59 -3.12 15.60
N LEU A 209 -5.14 -2.80 16.82
CA LEU A 209 -4.51 -3.77 17.71
C LEU A 209 -5.49 -4.86 18.18
N ALA A 210 -6.74 -4.50 18.46
CA ALA A 210 -7.76 -5.46 18.85
C ALA A 210 -8.11 -6.38 17.67
N ALA A 211 -8.22 -5.82 16.45
CA ALA A 211 -8.43 -6.60 15.25
C ALA A 211 -7.25 -7.54 14.93
N TRP A 212 -6.00 -7.09 15.15
CA TRP A 212 -4.82 -7.94 15.04
C TRP A 212 -4.85 -9.11 16.01
N LYS A 213 -5.30 -8.90 17.25
CA LYS A 213 -5.46 -9.99 18.24
C LYS A 213 -6.48 -11.04 17.80
N ILE A 214 -7.54 -10.65 17.12
CA ILE A 214 -8.54 -11.58 16.55
C ILE A 214 -7.98 -12.32 15.33
N PHE A 215 -7.21 -11.64 14.49
CA PHE A 215 -6.60 -12.23 13.29
C PHE A 215 -5.45 -13.20 13.61
N TRP A 216 -4.69 -12.95 14.68
CA TRP A 216 -3.45 -13.67 14.99
C TRP A 216 -3.61 -15.19 15.14
N PRO A 217 -4.61 -15.72 15.89
CA PRO A 217 -4.83 -17.16 15.97
C PRO A 217 -5.19 -17.79 14.62
N VAL A 218 -6.03 -17.11 13.82
CA VAL A 218 -6.44 -17.57 12.49
C VAL A 218 -5.25 -17.66 11.55
N PHE A 219 -4.37 -16.64 11.61
CA PHE A 219 -3.12 -16.60 10.84
C PHE A 219 -2.20 -17.76 11.20
N TRP A 220 -1.97 -18.03 12.48
CA TRP A 220 -1.06 -19.09 12.90
C TRP A 220 -1.58 -20.49 12.59
N GLN A 221 -2.88 -20.72 12.75
CA GLN A 221 -3.53 -21.99 12.38
C GLN A 221 -3.47 -22.27 10.88
N ASN A 222 -3.42 -21.22 10.05
CA ASN A 222 -3.45 -21.32 8.59
C ASN A 222 -2.22 -20.68 7.93
N PHE A 223 -1.07 -20.70 8.61
CA PHE A 223 0.13 -19.96 8.20
C PHE A 223 0.53 -20.26 6.76
N TRP A 224 0.61 -21.53 6.37
CA TRP A 224 0.99 -21.92 5.01
C TRP A 224 0.01 -21.43 3.94
N LYS A 225 -1.29 -21.39 4.24
CA LYS A 225 -2.31 -20.94 3.29
C LYS A 225 -2.28 -19.42 3.12
N ILE A 226 -2.18 -18.68 4.22
CA ILE A 226 -2.22 -17.20 4.20
C ILE A 226 -0.86 -16.60 3.82
N SER A 227 0.25 -17.19 4.26
CA SER A 227 1.59 -16.65 3.99
C SER A 227 2.14 -17.11 2.64
N LEU A 228 2.03 -18.39 2.29
CA LEU A 228 2.62 -18.90 1.04
C LEU A 228 1.61 -18.86 -0.11
N LEU A 229 0.48 -19.55 0.03
CA LEU A 229 -0.45 -19.73 -1.10
C LEU A 229 -1.15 -18.42 -1.50
N TYR A 230 -1.64 -17.65 -0.54
CA TYR A 230 -2.29 -16.36 -0.81
C TYR A 230 -1.33 -15.33 -1.42
N PHE A 231 -0.11 -15.16 -0.89
CA PHE A 231 0.86 -14.22 -1.47
C PHE A 231 1.34 -14.66 -2.85
N LEU A 232 1.57 -15.97 -3.05
CA LEU A 232 1.92 -16.51 -4.36
C LEU A 232 0.81 -16.24 -5.38
N PHE A 233 -0.44 -16.52 -5.03
CA PHE A 233 -1.56 -16.25 -5.92
C PHE A 233 -1.77 -14.75 -6.16
N LYS A 234 -1.59 -13.91 -5.13
CA LYS A 234 -1.61 -12.45 -5.27
C LYS A 234 -0.51 -11.94 -6.20
N ALA A 235 0.68 -12.54 -6.18
CA ALA A 235 1.76 -12.24 -7.12
C ALA A 235 1.39 -12.66 -8.56
N VAL A 236 0.76 -13.82 -8.75
CA VAL A 236 0.25 -14.26 -10.06
C VAL A 236 -0.84 -13.32 -10.59
N LEU A 237 -1.80 -12.91 -9.75
CA LEU A 237 -2.81 -11.90 -10.11
C LEU A 237 -2.16 -10.57 -10.48
N ALA A 238 -1.13 -10.15 -9.73
CA ALA A 238 -0.36 -8.94 -10.03
C ALA A 238 0.34 -9.00 -11.38
N MET A 239 0.98 -10.11 -11.71
CA MET A 239 1.61 -10.31 -13.02
C MET A 239 0.57 -10.36 -14.14
N ALA A 240 -0.54 -11.08 -13.96
CA ALA A 240 -1.59 -11.20 -14.96
C ALA A 240 -2.26 -9.85 -15.26
N ILE A 241 -2.67 -9.13 -14.22
CA ILE A 241 -3.27 -7.79 -14.36
C ILE A 241 -2.25 -6.79 -14.91
N GLY A 242 -0.99 -6.85 -14.44
CA GLY A 242 0.09 -6.01 -14.93
C GLY A 242 0.35 -6.23 -16.42
N ALA A 243 0.34 -7.47 -16.90
CA ALA A 243 0.48 -7.80 -18.32
C ALA A 243 -0.70 -7.28 -19.15
N ILE A 244 -1.94 -7.40 -18.65
CA ILE A 244 -3.13 -6.85 -19.33
C ILE A 244 -3.04 -5.32 -19.43
N VAL A 245 -2.70 -4.65 -18.33
CA VAL A 245 -2.54 -3.19 -18.29
C VAL A 245 -1.43 -2.75 -19.23
N LEU A 246 -0.29 -3.42 -19.21
CA LEU A 246 0.84 -3.14 -20.10
C LEU A 246 0.45 -3.33 -21.55
N PHE A 247 -0.25 -4.42 -21.89
CA PHE A 247 -0.73 -4.67 -23.24
C PHE A 247 -1.68 -3.56 -23.72
N VAL A 248 -2.66 -3.17 -22.89
CA VAL A 248 -3.58 -2.07 -23.19
C VAL A 248 -2.83 -0.74 -23.36
N PHE A 249 -1.84 -0.48 -22.51
CA PHE A 249 -1.02 0.73 -22.59
C PHE A 249 -0.15 0.75 -23.86
N CYS A 250 0.50 -0.35 -24.20
CA CYS A 250 1.30 -0.50 -25.42
C CYS A 250 0.42 -0.38 -26.68
N ALA A 251 -0.77 -0.99 -26.69
CA ALA A 251 -1.74 -0.85 -27.77
C ALA A 251 -2.28 0.60 -27.88
N GLY A 252 -2.44 1.28 -26.74
CA GLY A 252 -2.85 2.69 -26.68
C GLY A 252 -1.75 3.70 -26.98
N CYS A 253 -0.47 3.29 -26.99
CA CYS A 253 0.69 4.16 -27.20
C CYS A 253 0.74 4.77 -28.61
N CYS A 254 -0.06 4.27 -29.57
CA CYS A 254 -0.26 4.91 -30.87
C CYS A 254 -1.07 6.23 -30.79
N LEU A 255 -1.71 6.53 -29.65
CA LEU A 255 -2.44 7.78 -29.37
C LEU A 255 -1.61 8.66 -28.43
N CYS A 256 -0.49 9.19 -28.94
CA CYS A 256 0.54 9.93 -28.18
C CYS A 256 0.00 11.14 -27.39
N CYS A 257 -1.19 11.66 -27.72
CA CYS A 257 -1.79 12.83 -27.08
C CYS A 257 -2.68 12.50 -25.87
N ILE A 258 -3.16 11.25 -25.75
CA ILE A 258 -4.06 10.82 -24.65
C ILE A 258 -3.26 10.33 -23.43
N SER A 259 -2.02 9.89 -23.63
CA SER A 259 -1.14 9.39 -22.58
C SER A 259 -0.80 10.43 -21.50
N ALA A 260 -0.72 11.71 -21.85
CA ALA A 260 -0.44 12.79 -20.90
C ALA A 260 -1.57 12.99 -19.86
N VAL A 261 -2.83 12.77 -20.26
CA VAL A 261 -4.00 12.88 -19.35
C VAL A 261 -4.07 11.69 -18.39
N ILE A 262 -3.62 10.51 -18.84
CA ILE A 262 -3.55 9.29 -18.02
C ILE A 262 -2.46 9.40 -16.94
N PHE A 263 -1.43 10.23 -17.14
CA PHE A 263 -0.41 10.49 -16.11
C PHE A 263 -0.96 11.28 -14.90
N ILE A 264 -2.14 11.88 -14.99
CA ILE A 264 -2.78 12.52 -13.83
C ILE A 264 -3.15 11.40 -12.83
N PRO A 265 -2.60 11.39 -11.59
CA PRO A 265 -2.78 10.27 -10.66
C PRO A 265 -4.24 9.93 -10.35
N TYR A 266 -5.11 10.94 -10.33
CA TYR A 266 -6.54 10.77 -10.13
C TYR A 266 -7.21 10.05 -11.31
N ILE A 267 -6.96 10.49 -12.55
CA ILE A 267 -7.54 9.89 -13.76
C ILE A 267 -7.06 8.44 -13.90
N ASN A 268 -5.79 8.17 -13.62
CA ASN A 268 -5.28 6.80 -13.60
C ASN A 268 -6.06 5.90 -12.63
N ALA A 269 -6.34 6.38 -11.41
CA ALA A 269 -7.11 5.61 -10.42
C ALA A 269 -8.57 5.38 -10.84
N VAL A 270 -9.19 6.37 -11.52
CA VAL A 270 -10.56 6.27 -12.05
C VAL A 270 -10.62 5.26 -13.21
N VAL A 271 -9.63 5.26 -14.11
CA VAL A 271 -9.55 4.29 -15.21
C VAL A 271 -9.26 2.88 -14.68
N MET A 272 -8.37 2.75 -13.70
CA MET A 272 -8.05 1.49 -13.03
C MET A 272 -9.08 1.04 -12.01
N LEU A 273 -10.21 1.74 -11.87
CA LEU A 273 -11.21 1.44 -10.84
C LEU A 273 -11.70 -0.02 -10.82
N PRO A 274 -11.95 -0.69 -11.97
CA PRO A 274 -12.32 -2.11 -11.98
C PRO A 274 -11.24 -2.99 -11.35
N VAL A 275 -9.97 -2.70 -11.65
CA VAL A 275 -8.80 -3.41 -11.12
C VAL A 275 -8.64 -3.14 -9.62
N LEU A 276 -8.73 -1.88 -9.19
CA LEU A 276 -8.61 -1.50 -7.78
C LEU A 276 -9.74 -2.10 -6.93
N SER A 277 -10.96 -2.14 -7.47
CA SER A 277 -12.12 -2.76 -6.83
C SER A 277 -11.93 -4.27 -6.72
N PHE A 278 -11.42 -4.92 -7.77
CA PHE A 278 -11.09 -6.35 -7.75
C PHE A 278 -10.03 -6.68 -6.70
N TYR A 279 -8.91 -5.95 -6.66
CA TYR A 279 -7.87 -6.13 -5.64
C TYR A 279 -8.37 -5.93 -4.22
N ARG A 280 -9.40 -5.10 -4.04
CA ARG A 280 -10.02 -4.90 -2.74
C ARG A 280 -11.02 -6.00 -2.38
N LEU A 281 -11.79 -6.50 -3.33
CA LEU A 281 -12.82 -7.53 -3.12
C LEU A 281 -12.23 -8.93 -2.98
N TYR A 282 -11.17 -9.26 -3.72
CA TYR A 282 -10.57 -10.58 -3.70
C TYR A 282 -10.17 -11.05 -2.29
N PRO A 283 -9.44 -10.26 -1.47
CA PRO A 283 -9.10 -10.65 -0.10
C PRO A 283 -10.33 -10.81 0.79
N LEU A 284 -11.41 -10.04 0.57
CA LEU A 284 -12.64 -10.13 1.36
C LEU A 284 -13.34 -11.47 1.15
N PHE A 285 -13.48 -11.89 -0.11
CA PHE A 285 -14.07 -13.19 -0.45
C PHE A 285 -13.18 -14.36 -0.04
N TYR A 286 -11.85 -14.21 -0.10
CA TYR A 286 -10.93 -15.21 0.44
C TYR A 286 -11.07 -15.33 1.96
N PHE A 287 -11.14 -14.20 2.67
CA PHE A 287 -11.24 -14.18 4.12
C PHE A 287 -12.57 -14.75 4.64
N ARG A 288 -13.66 -14.58 3.88
CA ARG A 288 -14.96 -15.20 4.14
C ARG A 288 -14.92 -16.72 4.26
N GLN A 289 -13.95 -17.39 3.63
CA GLN A 289 -13.84 -18.86 3.72
C GLN A 289 -13.40 -19.35 5.09
N TYR A 290 -12.84 -18.47 5.94
CA TYR A 290 -12.33 -18.82 7.26
C TYR A 290 -13.38 -18.81 8.38
N GLY A 291 -14.56 -18.22 8.13
CA GLY A 291 -15.62 -18.12 9.13
C GLY A 291 -16.71 -17.13 8.71
N ALA A 292 -17.94 -17.34 9.20
CA ALA A 292 -19.07 -16.45 8.95
C ALA A 292 -18.90 -15.10 9.68
N GLU A 293 -18.18 -15.10 10.79
CA GLU A 293 -17.79 -13.92 11.56
C GLU A 293 -16.90 -12.94 10.77
N PHE A 294 -16.30 -13.39 9.67
CA PHE A 294 -15.46 -12.59 8.78
C PHE A 294 -16.19 -12.12 7.53
N ASP A 295 -17.49 -12.42 7.40
CA ASP A 295 -18.30 -12.03 6.25
C ASP A 295 -18.69 -10.54 6.33
N VAL A 296 -17.91 -9.70 5.64
CA VAL A 296 -18.18 -8.25 5.52
C VAL A 296 -19.48 -7.92 4.79
N PHE A 297 -20.01 -8.85 3.98
CA PHE A 297 -21.23 -8.63 3.20
C PHE A 297 -22.50 -9.02 4.00
N ALA A 298 -22.33 -9.77 5.09
CA ALA A 298 -23.42 -10.10 6.01
C ALA A 298 -23.82 -8.90 6.90
N VAL A 299 -22.96 -7.88 7.00
CA VAL A 299 -23.23 -6.64 7.72
C VAL A 299 -24.27 -5.82 6.93
N LYS A 300 -25.56 -6.16 7.10
CA LYS A 300 -26.66 -5.28 6.69
C LYS A 300 -26.61 -4.02 7.54
N SER A 301 -26.38 -2.87 6.89
CA SER A 301 -26.73 -1.55 7.44
C SER A 301 -28.23 -1.36 7.39
#